data_AF-S2KL43-F1
#
_entry.id   AF-S2KL43-F1
#
_cell.length_a   1.000
_cell.length_b   1.000
_cell.length_c   1.000
_cell.angle_alpha   90.00
_cell.angle_beta   90.00
_cell.angle_gamma   90.00
#
_symmetry.space_group_name_H-M   'P 1'
#
loop_
_entity.id
_entity.type
_entity.pdbx_description
1 polymer ?
#
loop_
_entity_poly.entity_id
_entity_poly.type
_entity_poly.pdbx_seq_one_letter_code
_entity_poly.pdbx_strand_id
1 'polypeptide(L)'
;MNFKDFLNFDRLLSPSLIRIGYWVGIVLITISGLVGFMGAFASYGGGLGRALLALAGTVLGLIIWRVICEGAILVFSLNDRLAEIRDRLPAGRD
;
A
#
# COMPACT_ATOMS: atom_id res chain seq x y z
N MET A 1 20.29 -15.83 -5.88
CA MET A 1 18.83 -15.64 -5.95
C MET A 1 18.59 -14.45 -6.87
N ASN A 2 17.97 -14.67 -8.04
CA ASN A 2 17.89 -13.67 -9.10
C ASN A 2 16.70 -12.71 -8.89
N PHE A 3 16.96 -11.41 -8.98
CA PHE A 3 15.94 -10.34 -8.91
C PHE A 3 14.86 -10.47 -10.00
N LYS A 4 15.16 -11.19 -11.09
CA LYS A 4 14.23 -11.46 -12.20
C LYS A 4 13.04 -12.35 -11.79
N ASP A 5 13.20 -13.24 -10.82
CA ASP A 5 12.11 -14.10 -10.35
C ASP A 5 11.10 -13.34 -9.49
N PHE A 6 11.49 -12.21 -8.89
CA PHE A 6 10.59 -11.28 -8.20
C PHE A 6 9.76 -10.42 -9.17
N LEU A 7 10.22 -10.27 -10.42
CA LEU A 7 9.55 -9.46 -11.45
C LEU A 7 8.72 -10.30 -12.43
N ASN A 8 8.79 -11.63 -12.36
CA ASN A 8 7.91 -12.52 -13.12
C ASN A 8 6.54 -12.58 -12.46
N PHE A 9 5.59 -11.84 -13.03
CA PHE A 9 4.16 -11.79 -12.65
C PHE A 9 3.38 -13.09 -12.91
N ASP A 10 4.05 -14.19 -13.27
CA ASP A 10 3.42 -15.47 -13.66
C ASP A 10 3.06 -16.40 -12.49
N ARG A 11 3.64 -16.19 -11.30
CA ARG A 11 3.11 -16.80 -10.07
C ARG A 11 2.39 -15.72 -9.28
N LEU A 12 1.29 -16.07 -8.64
CA LEU A 12 0.56 -15.27 -7.65
C LEU A 12 1.49 -14.83 -6.49
N LEU A 13 2.38 -13.88 -6.79
CA LEU A 13 3.29 -13.16 -5.89
C LEU A 13 2.56 -12.00 -5.20
N SER A 14 1.31 -11.75 -5.60
CA SER A 14 0.59 -10.51 -5.37
C SER A 14 0.41 -10.14 -3.88
N PRO A 15 -0.02 -11.03 -2.96
CA PRO A 15 -0.25 -10.63 -1.58
C PRO A 15 1.04 -10.31 -0.83
N SER A 16 2.10 -11.08 -1.10
CA SER A 16 3.38 -10.96 -0.40
C SER A 16 4.15 -9.72 -0.86
N LEU A 17 4.12 -9.41 -2.16
CA LEU A 17 4.74 -8.20 -2.71
C LEU A 17 4.05 -6.92 -2.18
N ILE A 18 2.71 -6.91 -2.10
CA ILE A 18 1.96 -5.78 -1.53
C ILE A 18 2.33 -5.58 -0.05
N ARG A 19 2.57 -6.64 0.72
CA ARG A 19 3.01 -6.54 2.12
C ARG A 19 4.38 -5.85 2.26
N ILE A 20 5.32 -6.14 1.36
CA ILE A 20 6.61 -5.44 1.33
C ILE A 20 6.40 -3.97 0.96
N GLY A 21 5.59 -3.70 -0.08
CA GLY A 21 5.23 -2.35 -0.51
C GLY A 21 4.56 -1.54 0.61
N TYR A 22 3.69 -2.16 1.41
CA TYR A 22 3.00 -1.52 2.54
C TYR A 22 3.99 -0.89 3.52
N TRP A 23 5.00 -1.65 3.96
CA TRP A 23 6.03 -1.16 4.88
C TRP A 23 6.88 -0.06 4.24
N VAL A 24 7.26 -0.22 2.97
CA VAL A 24 8.01 0.80 2.22
C VAL A 24 7.22 2.11 2.14
N GLY A 25 5.92 2.04 1.82
CA GLY A 25 5.06 3.21 1.74
C GLY A 25 4.87 3.90 3.08
N ILE A 26 4.72 3.15 4.19
CA ILE A 26 4.68 3.74 5.54
C ILE A 26 5.95 4.53 5.84
N VAL A 27 7.12 3.95 5.55
CA VAL A 27 8.40 4.62 5.78
C VAL A 27 8.49 5.90 4.93
N LEU A 28 8.12 5.83 3.65
CA LEU A 28 8.12 7.01 2.76
C LEU A 28 7.17 8.11 3.23
N ILE A 29 5.94 7.76 3.63
CA ILE A 29 4.94 8.73 4.12
C ILE A 29 5.43 9.37 5.43
N THR A 30 6.00 8.56 6.33
CA THR A 30 6.53 9.04 7.60
C THR A 30 7.71 9.99 7.40
N ILE A 31 8.66 9.64 6.53
CA ILE A 31 9.80 10.51 6.19
C ILE A 31 9.31 11.80 5.53
N SER A 32 8.38 11.70 4.57
CA SER A 32 7.81 12.86 3.89
C SER A 32 7.11 13.80 4.87
N GLY A 33 6.38 13.23 5.83
CA GLY A 33 5.75 13.96 6.92
C GLY A 33 6.75 14.68 7.83
N LEU A 34 7.83 14.00 8.22
CA LEU A 34 8.89 14.57 9.05
C LEU A 34 9.61 15.71 8.33
N VAL A 35 9.94 15.53 7.04
CA VAL A 35 10.55 16.58 6.20
C VAL A 35 9.60 17.77 6.07
N GLY A 36 8.31 17.53 5.82
CA GLY A 36 7.29 18.58 5.76
C GLY A 36 7.15 19.35 7.08
N PHE A 37 7.23 18.65 8.22
CA PHE A 37 7.19 19.25 9.55
C PHE A 37 8.43 20.12 9.82
N MET A 38 9.63 19.63 9.52
CA MET A 38 10.85 20.43 9.70
C MET A 38 10.88 21.65 8.76
N GLY A 39 10.46 21.46 7.50
CA GLY A 39 10.34 22.53 6.51
C GLY A 39 9.32 23.61 6.90
N ALA A 40 8.30 23.26 7.69
CA ALA A 40 7.31 24.22 8.17
C ALA A 40 7.89 25.30 9.09
N PHE A 41 9.01 25.05 9.77
CA PHE A 41 9.68 26.04 10.63
C PHE A 41 10.88 26.72 9.98
N ALA A 42 11.37 26.19 8.85
CA ALA A 42 12.52 26.75 8.14
C ALA A 42 12.16 27.94 7.23
N SER A 43 10.89 28.14 6.90
CA SER A 43 10.43 29.19 5.97
C SER A 43 9.89 30.42 6.72
N TYR A 44 10.22 31.61 6.25
CA TYR A 44 9.70 32.88 6.80
C TYR A 44 8.19 32.98 6.49
N GLY A 45 7.34 32.82 7.52
CA GLY A 45 5.88 32.68 7.38
C GLY A 45 5.38 31.22 7.41
N GLY A 46 6.30 30.25 7.51
CA GLY A 46 6.02 28.92 8.02
C GLY A 46 5.97 28.95 9.55
N GLY A 47 4.99 28.28 10.13
CA GLY A 47 4.79 28.25 11.58
C GLY A 47 3.85 27.12 11.97
N LEU A 48 3.23 27.25 13.14
CA LEU A 48 2.40 26.20 13.74
C LEU A 48 1.31 25.67 12.79
N GLY A 49 0.67 26.53 11.99
CA GLY A 49 -0.39 26.13 11.05
C GLY A 49 0.11 25.18 9.95
N ARG A 50 1.28 25.44 9.36
CA ARG A 50 1.89 24.56 8.35
C ARG A 50 2.38 23.25 8.95
N ALA A 51 2.92 23.31 10.17
CA ALA A 51 3.37 22.13 10.90
C ALA A 51 2.19 21.19 11.24
N LEU A 52 1.07 21.74 11.70
CA LEU A 52 -0.17 21.00 11.95
C LEU A 52 -0.74 20.41 10.66
N LEU A 53 -0.72 21.15 9.55
CA LEU A 53 -1.16 20.65 8.26
C LEU A 53 -0.28 19.50 7.76
N ALA A 54 1.04 19.58 7.94
CA ALA A 54 1.97 18.50 7.60
C ALA A 54 1.70 17.24 8.43
N LEU A 55 1.47 17.38 9.74
CA LEU A 55 1.10 16.25 10.61
C LEU A 55 -0.25 15.64 10.21
N ALA A 56 -1.28 16.47 10.02
CA ALA A 56 -2.60 16.01 9.58
C ALA A 56 -2.52 15.29 8.22
N GLY A 57 -1.78 15.86 7.26
CA GLY A 57 -1.54 15.25 5.95
C GLY A 57 -0.79 13.93 6.05
N THR A 58 0.16 13.80 6.97
CA THR A 58 0.90 12.55 7.21
C THR A 58 -0.03 11.47 7.75
N VAL A 59 -0.84 11.78 8.76
CA VAL A 59 -1.80 10.85 9.34
C VAL A 59 -2.83 10.40 8.29
N LEU A 60 -3.39 11.36 7.53
CA LEU A 60 -4.32 11.04 6.44
C LEU A 60 -3.64 10.20 5.35
N GLY A 61 -2.40 10.52 5.00
CA GLY A 61 -1.61 9.74 4.03
C GLY A 61 -1.42 8.29 4.48
N LEU A 62 -1.11 8.06 5.76
CA LEU A 62 -0.98 6.71 6.32
C LEU A 62 -2.30 5.93 6.29
N ILE A 63 -3.42 6.59 6.61
CA ILE A 63 -4.75 5.97 6.57
C ILE A 63 -5.12 5.59 5.12
N ILE A 64 -4.99 6.52 4.18
CA ILE A 64 -5.30 6.28 2.77
C ILE A 64 -4.41 5.16 2.22
N TRP A 65 -3.11 5.18 2.51
CA TRP A 65 -2.18 4.14 2.10
C TRP A 65 -2.59 2.76 2.62
N ARG A 66 -2.99 2.68 3.89
CA ARG A 66 -3.48 1.44 4.49
C ARG A 66 -4.71 0.91 3.76
N VAL A 67 -5.69 1.77 3.47
CA VAL A 67 -6.92 1.38 2.75
C VAL A 67 -6.60 0.87 1.34
N ILE A 68 -5.68 1.53 0.62
CA ILE A 68 -5.27 1.10 -0.71
C ILE A 68 -4.58 -0.27 -0.66
N CYS A 69 -3.63 -0.47 0.28
CA CYS A 69 -2.94 -1.75 0.43
C CYS A 69 -3.89 -2.89 0.85
N GLU A 70 -4.78 -2.64 1.82
CA GLU A 70 -5.79 -3.61 2.24
C GLU A 70 -6.74 -3.94 1.08
N GLY A 71 -7.19 -2.93 0.33
CA GLY A 71 -8.03 -3.12 -0.85
C GLY A 71 -7.34 -3.94 -1.95
N ALA A 72 -6.07 -3.67 -2.22
CA ALA A 72 -5.29 -4.45 -3.19
C ALA A 72 -5.19 -5.93 -2.77
N ILE A 73 -4.85 -6.21 -1.51
CA ILE A 73 -4.79 -7.58 -0.97
C ILE A 73 -6.17 -8.25 -1.05
N LEU A 74 -7.23 -7.51 -0.71
CA LEU A 74 -8.60 -8.01 -0.72
C LEU A 74 -9.04 -8.42 -2.13
N VAL A 75 -8.74 -7.63 -3.16
CA VAL A 75 -9.05 -7.98 -4.56
C VAL A 75 -8.35 -9.28 -4.98
N PHE A 76 -7.07 -9.45 -4.65
CA PHE A 76 -6.36 -10.71 -4.92
C PHE A 76 -6.98 -11.88 -4.15
N SER A 77 -7.32 -11.69 -2.87
CA SER A 77 -8.00 -12.73 -2.09
C SER A 77 -9.38 -13.09 -2.65
N LEU A 78 -10.13 -12.13 -3.17
CA LEU A 78 -11.41 -12.38 -3.83
C LEU A 78 -11.23 -13.20 -5.10
N ASN A 79 -10.23 -12.87 -5.92
CA ASN A 79 -9.90 -13.64 -7.12
C ASN A 79 -9.56 -15.10 -6.78
N ASP A 80 -8.75 -15.34 -5.75
CA ASP A 80 -8.39 -16.70 -5.32
C ASP A 80 -9.62 -17.49 -4.85
N ARG A 81 -10.52 -16.85 -4.08
CA ARG A 81 -11.78 -17.47 -3.63
C ARG A 81 -12.71 -17.79 -4.79
N LEU A 82 -12.80 -16.94 -5.80
CA LEU A 82 -13.60 -17.18 -7.00
C LEU A 82 -13.04 -18.35 -7.83
N ALA A 83 -11.71 -18.44 -7.97
CA ALA A 83 -11.06 -19.57 -8.60
C ALA A 83 -11.37 -20.89 -7.87
N GLU A 84 -11.35 -20.88 -6.54
CA GLU A 84 -11.70 -22.05 -5.72
C GLU A 84 -13.17 -22.47 -5.92
N ILE A 85 -14.11 -21.52 -6.00
CA ILE A 85 -15.53 -21.83 -6.27
C ILE A 85 -15.67 -22.48 -7.65
N ARG A 86 -15.02 -21.93 -8.69
CA ARG A 86 -15.02 -22.50 -10.04
C ARG A 86 -14.54 -23.95 -10.03
N ASP A 87 -13.44 -24.23 -9.34
CA ASP A 87 -12.85 -25.57 -9.32
C ASP A 87 -13.68 -26.58 -8.50
N ARG A 88 -14.57 -26.09 -7.63
CA ARG A 88 -15.52 -26.90 -6.85
C ARG A 88 -16.85 -27.14 -7.57
N LEU A 89 -17.17 -26.42 -8.66
CA LEU A 89 -18.32 -26.76 -9.49
C LEU A 89 -17.99 -28.04 -10.27
N PRO A 90 -18.81 -29.11 -10.18
CA PRO A 90 -18.63 -30.26 -11.05
C PRO A 90 -18.73 -29.78 -12.50
N ALA A 91 -17.72 -30.08 -13.32
CA ALA A 91 -17.79 -29.87 -14.76
C ALA A 91 -19.12 -30.46 -15.23
N GLY A 92 -19.97 -29.61 -15.84
CA GLY A 92 -21.23 -30.05 -16.38
C GLY A 92 -20.98 -31.32 -17.19
N ARG A 93 -21.75 -32.37 -16.89
CA ARG A 93 -21.75 -33.59 -17.69
C ARG A 93 -22.53 -33.25 -18.96
N ASP A 94 -21.85 -32.77 -19.98
CA ASP A 94 -22.26 -32.91 -21.37
C ASP A 94 -21.55 -34.12 -22.01
#